data_AF-A0A9C9GD15-F1
#
_entry.id   AF-A0A9C9GD15-F1
#
_cell.length_a   1.000
_cell.length_b   1.000
_cell.length_c   1.000
_cell.angle_alpha   90.00
_cell.angle_beta   90.00
_cell.angle_gamma   90.00
#
_symmetry.space_group_name_H-M   'P 1'
#
loop_
_entity.id
_entity.type
_entity.pdbx_description
1 polymer ?
#
loop_
_entity_poly.entity_id
_entity_poly.type
_entity_poly.pdbx_seq_one_letter_code
_entity_poly.pdbx_strand_id
1 'polypeptide(L)'
;MSKAPEEILGDLIRIDSTNPPGNETAVALYLKKLFSEAGINSRIIEPEEGRGSFIARLGSGEKKLLFLAHTDVVPAGDGWDFEPFSGEVKNGVVHGRGALDCKDLVAAQVSAALQLLEEKFPFTGELIIAATADEERGGRFGVGYLAAEMPELLKADYAVNEGADQPITVNGKMVYFLQVGEKGAAWCRLKTRGRAGHGSIPTLADNAVVRMARAVDQLGRYHPETILIPEVEKLMHSLADLCAIEIRDLSPGMIDRLLDELPLEKAFIEALRSMTRMT
;
A
#
# COMPACT_ATOMS: atom_id res chain seq x y z
N MET A 1 21.87 10.39 18.19
CA MET A 1 20.58 10.26 18.90
C MET A 1 19.58 9.72 17.90
N SER A 2 19.51 8.40 17.75
CA SER A 2 18.36 7.77 17.08
C SER A 2 17.09 8.08 17.89
N LYS A 3 16.07 8.60 17.22
CA LYS A 3 14.70 8.57 17.74
C LYS A 3 14.18 7.15 17.59
N ALA A 4 13.38 6.69 18.54
CA ALA A 4 12.72 5.40 18.44
C ALA A 4 11.68 5.43 17.29
N PRO A 5 11.42 4.32 16.59
CA PRO A 5 10.49 4.28 15.46
C PRO A 5 9.07 4.73 15.86
N GLU A 6 8.61 4.42 17.06
CA GLU A 6 7.31 4.86 17.58
C GLU A 6 7.22 6.38 17.78
N GLU A 7 8.33 7.04 18.11
CA GLU A 7 8.39 8.51 18.23
C GLU A 7 8.34 9.16 16.85
N ILE A 8 9.08 8.60 15.89
CA ILE A 8 9.04 9.05 14.50
C ILE A 8 7.63 8.88 13.94
N LEU A 9 7.00 7.73 14.18
CA LEU A 9 5.63 7.47 13.75
C LEU A 9 4.63 8.46 14.37
N GLY A 10 4.72 8.69 15.68
CA GLY A 10 3.87 9.67 16.36
C GLY A 10 4.02 11.08 15.77
N ASP A 11 5.25 11.51 15.48
CA ASP A 11 5.51 12.80 14.83
C ASP A 11 4.97 12.86 13.40
N LEU A 12 5.10 11.78 12.62
CA LEU A 12 4.55 11.69 11.27
C LEU A 12 3.02 11.76 11.28
N ILE A 13 2.36 11.07 12.23
CA ILE A 13 0.89 11.08 12.37
C ILE A 13 0.36 12.48 12.71
N ARG A 14 1.08 13.24 13.55
CA ARG A 14 0.68 14.62 13.91
C ARG A 14 0.68 15.59 12.74
N ILE A 15 1.39 15.26 11.68
CA ILE A 15 1.35 16.02 10.43
C ILE A 15 0.18 15.48 9.61
N ASP A 16 -0.94 16.19 9.65
CA ASP A 16 -2.09 15.88 8.81
C ASP A 16 -1.71 16.07 7.33
N SER A 17 -1.58 14.95 6.63
CA SER A 17 -1.26 14.83 5.19
C SER A 17 -2.44 14.21 4.42
N THR A 18 -3.67 14.49 4.86
CA THR A 18 -4.88 13.93 4.25
C THR A 18 -4.98 14.27 2.76
N ASN A 19 -5.14 13.24 1.92
CA ASN A 19 -5.29 13.36 0.48
C ASN A 19 -6.73 13.02 0.05
N PRO A 20 -7.54 14.00 -0.41
CA PRO A 20 -7.22 15.41 -0.67
C PRO A 20 -7.33 16.31 0.59
N PRO A 21 -6.65 17.48 0.63
CA PRO A 21 -5.93 18.13 -0.48
C PRO A 21 -4.45 17.71 -0.64
N GLY A 22 -3.90 16.95 0.30
CA GLY A 22 -2.45 16.77 0.47
C GLY A 22 -1.90 17.67 1.58
N ASN A 23 -0.64 17.47 1.94
CA ASN A 23 0.25 18.29 2.80
C ASN A 23 1.56 17.51 3.08
N GLU A 24 1.95 16.62 2.16
CA GLU A 24 3.10 15.74 2.24
C GLU A 24 4.41 16.54 2.28
N THR A 25 4.42 17.77 1.76
CA THR A 25 5.56 18.69 1.89
C THR A 25 5.94 18.95 3.36
N ALA A 26 4.97 19.05 4.27
CA ALA A 26 5.25 19.20 5.70
C ALA A 26 5.92 17.95 6.28
N VAL A 27 5.50 16.76 5.85
CA VAL A 27 6.13 15.48 6.21
C VAL A 27 7.57 15.44 5.67
N ALA A 28 7.77 15.80 4.40
CA ALA A 28 9.08 15.83 3.76
C ALA A 28 10.05 16.80 4.45
N LEU A 29 9.57 17.95 4.94
CA LEU A 29 10.36 18.90 5.72
C LEU A 29 10.76 18.35 7.09
N TYR A 30 9.86 17.64 7.77
CA TYR A 30 10.18 16.92 9.01
C TYR A 30 11.30 15.90 8.79
N LEU A 31 11.18 15.05 7.75
CA LEU A 31 12.21 14.07 7.41
C LEU A 31 13.53 14.75 7.03
N LYS A 32 13.49 15.83 6.25
CA LYS A 32 14.69 16.63 5.91
C LYS A 32 15.41 17.16 7.15
N LYS A 33 14.67 17.62 8.15
CA LYS A 33 15.25 18.04 9.42
C LYS A 33 16.00 16.88 10.10
N LEU A 34 15.34 15.73 10.27
CA LEU A 34 15.96 14.55 10.89
C LEU A 34 17.26 14.13 10.20
N PHE A 35 17.26 14.04 8.87
CA PHE A 35 18.46 13.65 8.12
C PHE A 35 19.55 14.72 8.16
N SER A 36 19.20 16.01 8.14
CA SER A 36 20.18 17.09 8.27
C SER A 36 20.89 17.09 9.61
N GLU A 37 20.17 16.76 10.70
CA GLU A 37 20.75 16.60 12.04
C GLU A 37 21.70 15.40 12.12
N ALA A 38 21.48 14.37 11.29
CA ALA A 38 22.38 13.24 11.09
C ALA A 38 23.51 13.50 10.08
N GLY A 39 23.61 14.73 9.53
CA GLY A 39 24.66 15.10 8.56
C GLY A 39 24.43 14.59 7.13
N ILE A 40 23.21 14.16 6.81
CA ILE A 40 22.83 13.70 5.47
C ILE A 40 22.03 14.76 4.75
N ASN A 41 22.48 15.11 3.54
CA ASN A 41 21.73 15.97 2.64
C ASN A 41 20.61 15.18 1.96
N SER A 42 19.44 15.82 1.85
CA SER A 42 18.26 15.25 1.18
C SER A 42 17.63 16.27 0.22
N ARG A 43 16.78 15.76 -0.68
CA ARG A 43 15.99 16.54 -1.64
C ARG A 43 14.51 16.44 -1.29
N ILE A 44 13.78 17.52 -1.55
CA ILE A 44 12.32 17.53 -1.58
C ILE A 44 11.92 17.87 -3.00
N ILE A 45 11.08 17.04 -3.61
CA ILE A 45 10.57 17.21 -4.97
C ILE A 45 9.07 17.45 -4.87
N GLU A 46 8.61 18.61 -5.30
CA GLU A 46 7.23 19.07 -5.11
C GLU A 46 6.67 19.54 -6.47
N PRO A 47 6.04 18.64 -7.25
CA PRO A 47 5.50 18.97 -8.56
C PRO A 47 4.18 19.77 -8.49
N GLU A 48 3.49 19.72 -7.36
CA GLU A 48 2.30 20.50 -7.04
C GLU A 48 2.40 20.99 -5.58
N GLU A 49 1.87 22.17 -5.28
CA GLU A 49 1.90 22.74 -3.93
C GLU A 49 1.30 21.76 -2.91
N GLY A 50 2.07 21.43 -1.87
CA GLY A 50 1.71 20.45 -0.85
C GLY A 50 2.10 19.01 -1.17
N ARG A 51 2.49 18.68 -2.41
CA ARG A 51 2.80 17.31 -2.87
C ARG A 51 4.29 16.96 -2.84
N GLY A 52 4.96 17.31 -1.74
CA GLY A 52 6.40 17.10 -1.58
C GLY A 52 6.77 15.64 -1.29
N SER A 53 7.62 15.05 -2.13
CA SER A 53 8.29 13.77 -1.88
C SER A 53 9.71 13.99 -1.34
N PHE A 54 10.09 13.27 -0.28
CA PHE A 54 11.42 13.30 0.33
C PHE A 54 12.34 12.20 -0.25
N ILE A 55 13.55 12.59 -0.64
CA ILE A 55 14.58 11.67 -1.17
C ILE A 55 15.90 11.85 -0.42
N ALA A 56 16.44 10.77 0.17
CA ALA A 56 17.77 10.73 0.77
C ALA A 56 18.59 9.55 0.26
N ARG A 57 19.93 9.67 0.34
CA ARG A 57 20.89 8.67 -0.13
C ARG A 57 21.98 8.47 0.91
N LEU A 58 22.30 7.22 1.22
CA LEU A 58 23.36 6.83 2.15
C LEU A 58 24.30 5.84 1.45
N GLY A 59 25.61 6.04 1.60
CA GLY A 59 26.61 5.25 0.87
C GLY A 59 26.75 5.69 -0.59
N SER A 60 27.60 4.97 -1.33
CA SER A 60 27.95 5.32 -2.71
C SER A 60 28.32 4.09 -3.55
N GLY A 61 27.84 2.91 -3.13
CA GLY A 61 28.11 1.66 -3.80
C GLY A 61 27.40 1.48 -5.13
N GLU A 62 27.85 0.53 -5.93
CA GLU A 62 27.21 0.20 -7.22
C GLU A 62 25.83 -0.45 -7.02
N LYS A 63 25.68 -1.28 -5.98
CA LYS A 63 24.42 -1.96 -5.65
C LYS A 63 23.51 -1.06 -4.83
N LYS A 64 22.26 -0.92 -5.29
CA LYS A 64 21.29 0.03 -4.74
C LYS A 64 20.06 -0.65 -4.19
N LEU A 65 19.68 -0.30 -2.97
CA LEU A 65 18.42 -0.70 -2.34
C LEU A 65 17.53 0.54 -2.19
N LEU A 66 16.29 0.46 -2.65
CA LEU A 66 15.27 1.48 -2.46
C LEU A 66 14.35 1.09 -1.31
N PHE A 67 14.26 1.95 -0.30
CA PHE A 67 13.15 2.00 0.64
C PHE A 67 12.12 2.98 0.12
N LEU A 68 10.95 2.46 -0.23
CA LEU A 68 9.84 3.21 -0.80
C LEU A 68 8.64 3.13 0.15
N ALA A 69 8.02 4.26 0.42
CA ALA A 69 6.76 4.36 1.16
C ALA A 69 6.06 5.66 0.76
N HIS A 70 4.77 5.78 1.08
CA HIS A 70 4.00 7.00 0.90
C HIS A 70 3.79 7.74 2.23
N THR A 71 3.38 8.99 2.15
CA THR A 71 3.24 9.87 3.31
C THR A 71 1.89 10.55 3.41
N ASP A 72 1.07 10.47 2.36
CA ASP A 72 -0.32 10.84 2.42
C ASP A 72 -1.15 9.81 3.18
N VAL A 73 -2.37 10.21 3.53
CA VAL A 73 -3.34 9.34 4.20
C VAL A 73 -4.72 9.65 3.66
N VAL A 74 -5.62 8.67 3.64
CA VAL A 74 -7.05 8.95 3.42
C VAL A 74 -7.69 9.78 4.54
N PRO A 75 -8.82 10.47 4.29
CA PRO A 75 -9.59 11.14 5.33
C PRO A 75 -9.90 10.22 6.52
N ALA A 76 -9.71 10.73 7.74
CA ALA A 76 -9.94 9.96 8.96
C ALA A 76 -11.40 9.52 9.14
N GLY A 77 -12.36 10.33 8.67
CA GLY A 77 -13.78 10.11 8.91
C GLY A 77 -14.17 10.31 10.39
N ASP A 78 -15.39 9.93 10.73
CA ASP A 78 -15.93 10.03 12.09
C ASP A 78 -15.77 8.70 12.86
N GLY A 79 -16.02 8.74 14.18
CA GLY A 79 -16.12 7.53 15.01
C GLY A 79 -14.82 7.11 15.70
N TRP A 80 -13.85 8.02 15.82
CA TRP A 80 -12.61 7.77 16.56
C TRP A 80 -12.81 7.96 18.07
N ASP A 81 -12.23 7.06 18.86
CA ASP A 81 -12.18 7.17 20.33
C ASP A 81 -11.11 8.18 20.82
N PHE A 82 -10.31 8.70 19.90
CA PHE A 82 -9.21 9.64 20.14
C PHE A 82 -9.00 10.53 18.92
N GLU A 83 -8.23 11.62 19.06
CA GLU A 83 -7.94 12.50 17.93
C GLU A 83 -7.14 11.76 16.84
N PRO A 84 -7.63 11.70 15.58
CA PRO A 84 -7.02 10.88 14.52
C PRO A 84 -5.55 11.23 14.23
N PHE A 85 -5.16 12.49 14.45
CA PHE A 85 -3.79 12.98 14.25
C PHE A 85 -3.05 13.24 15.56
N SER A 86 -3.40 12.52 16.64
CA SER A 86 -2.72 12.65 17.94
C SER A 86 -1.28 12.13 17.93
N GLY A 87 -1.04 11.02 17.23
CA GLY A 87 0.22 10.29 17.29
C GLY A 87 0.54 9.81 18.71
N GLU A 88 -0.48 9.53 19.53
CA GLU A 88 -0.29 9.14 20.93
C GLU A 88 0.25 7.71 21.03
N VAL A 89 1.36 7.55 21.75
CA VAL A 89 1.89 6.23 22.12
C VAL A 89 1.31 5.84 23.47
N LYS A 90 0.40 4.86 23.49
CA LYS A 90 -0.31 4.44 24.70
C LYS A 90 -0.41 2.92 24.76
N ASN A 91 -0.01 2.34 25.89
CA ASN A 91 -0.02 0.89 26.13
C ASN A 91 0.72 0.08 25.04
N GLY A 92 1.83 0.61 24.51
CA GLY A 92 2.60 -0.05 23.46
C GLY A 92 1.98 0.04 22.06
N VAL A 93 0.95 0.88 21.87
CA VAL A 93 0.28 1.10 20.58
C VAL A 93 0.40 2.57 20.20
N VAL A 94 0.74 2.84 18.94
CA VAL A 94 0.73 4.19 18.36
C VAL A 94 -0.62 4.42 17.70
N HIS A 95 -1.33 5.45 18.15
CA HIS A 95 -2.69 5.75 17.72
C HIS A 95 -2.71 6.88 16.69
N GLY A 96 -3.32 6.62 15.53
CA GLY A 96 -3.69 7.66 14.57
C GLY A 96 -3.88 7.20 13.14
N ARG A 97 -4.44 8.09 12.31
CA ARG A 97 -4.58 7.92 10.87
C ARG A 97 -3.20 7.87 10.23
N GLY A 98 -2.96 6.81 9.46
CA GLY A 98 -1.68 6.53 8.81
C GLY A 98 -0.77 5.60 9.61
N ALA A 99 -1.17 5.19 10.83
CA ALA A 99 -0.36 4.33 11.69
C ALA A 99 -0.08 2.93 11.11
N LEU A 100 -0.89 2.44 10.17
CA LEU A 100 -0.67 1.18 9.45
C LEU A 100 -0.52 1.36 7.93
N ASP A 101 -0.90 2.53 7.41
CA ASP A 101 -0.96 2.80 5.98
C ASP A 101 -0.59 4.26 5.67
N CYS A 102 0.68 4.54 5.39
CA CYS A 102 1.83 3.64 5.64
C CYS A 102 2.97 4.36 6.39
N LYS A 103 2.61 5.30 7.28
CA LYS A 103 3.60 6.09 8.05
C LYS A 103 4.43 5.23 9.00
N ASP A 104 3.96 4.06 9.42
CA ASP A 104 4.76 3.09 10.17
C ASP A 104 5.92 2.55 9.35
N LEU A 105 5.71 2.23 8.08
CA LEU A 105 6.77 1.81 7.18
C LEU A 105 7.77 2.95 6.96
N VAL A 106 7.30 4.19 6.77
CA VAL A 106 8.17 5.38 6.71
C VAL A 106 9.01 5.48 7.98
N ALA A 107 8.39 5.36 9.16
CA ALA A 107 9.08 5.44 10.45
C ALA A 107 10.13 4.33 10.62
N ALA A 108 9.79 3.09 10.27
CA ALA A 108 10.70 1.95 10.35
C ALA A 108 11.90 2.10 9.40
N GLN A 109 11.66 2.47 8.14
CA GLN A 109 12.70 2.67 7.14
C GLN A 109 13.65 3.84 7.53
N VAL A 110 13.09 4.96 8.00
CA VAL A 110 13.86 6.11 8.46
C VAL A 110 14.66 5.77 9.72
N SER A 111 14.05 5.08 10.69
CA SER A 111 14.73 4.64 11.92
C SER A 111 15.91 3.73 11.59
N ALA A 112 15.73 2.74 10.70
CA ALA A 112 16.80 1.85 10.27
C ALA A 112 17.95 2.62 9.61
N ALA A 113 17.65 3.58 8.74
CA ALA A 113 18.67 4.39 8.09
C ALA A 113 19.46 5.27 9.08
N LEU A 114 18.77 5.91 10.03
CA LEU A 114 19.42 6.71 11.07
C LEU A 114 20.29 5.85 12.00
N GLN A 115 19.84 4.63 12.32
CA GLN A 115 20.61 3.67 13.10
C GLN A 115 21.90 3.26 12.38
N LEU A 116 21.84 2.97 11.07
CA LEU A 116 23.04 2.66 10.27
C LEU A 116 24.09 3.77 10.34
N LEU A 117 23.65 5.04 10.32
CA LEU A 117 24.54 6.20 10.42
C LEU A 117 25.15 6.34 11.82
N GLU A 118 24.34 6.17 12.86
CA GLU A 118 24.77 6.27 14.26
C GLU A 118 25.78 5.18 14.63
N GLU A 119 25.50 3.93 14.21
CA GLU A 119 26.38 2.78 14.42
C GLU A 119 27.61 2.78 13.48
N LYS A 120 27.65 3.69 12.50
CA LYS A 120 28.64 3.71 11.41
C LYS A 120 28.76 2.34 10.75
N PHE A 121 27.61 1.69 10.56
CA PHE A 121 27.56 0.32 10.06
C PHE A 121 28.22 0.25 8.68
N PRO A 122 29.21 -0.63 8.46
CA PRO A 122 29.90 -0.71 7.18
C PRO A 122 29.03 -1.46 6.17
N PHE A 123 28.56 -0.77 5.14
CA PHE A 123 27.94 -1.38 3.97
C PHE A 123 28.56 -0.85 2.68
N THR A 124 28.59 -1.69 1.64
CA THR A 124 29.27 -1.41 0.36
C THR A 124 28.32 -0.93 -0.74
N GLY A 125 27.02 -0.88 -0.45
CA GLY A 125 25.97 -0.42 -1.36
C GLY A 125 25.62 1.06 -1.22
N GLU A 126 24.53 1.45 -1.86
CA GLU A 126 23.83 2.71 -1.64
C GLU A 126 22.38 2.41 -1.21
N LEU A 127 21.94 3.01 -0.11
CA LEU A 127 20.55 2.98 0.34
C LEU A 127 19.87 4.27 -0.10
N ILE A 128 18.76 4.14 -0.83
CA ILE A 128 17.90 5.23 -1.26
C ILE A 128 16.63 5.17 -0.41
N ILE A 129 16.21 6.31 0.13
CA ILE A 129 14.96 6.44 0.86
C ILE A 129 14.09 7.40 0.07
N ALA A 130 12.91 6.93 -0.33
CA ALA A 130 11.89 7.71 -1.01
C ALA A 130 10.58 7.63 -0.22
N ALA A 131 10.27 8.70 0.51
CA ALA A 131 8.98 8.88 1.17
C ALA A 131 8.15 9.82 0.28
N THR A 132 7.18 9.25 -0.42
CA THR A 132 6.53 9.88 -1.58
C THR A 132 5.13 10.39 -1.28
N ALA A 133 4.64 11.27 -2.14
CA ALA A 133 3.31 11.87 -2.02
C ALA A 133 2.27 11.15 -2.90
N ASP A 134 0.99 11.42 -2.62
CA ASP A 134 -0.13 11.15 -3.51
C ASP A 134 -0.43 9.67 -3.87
N GLU A 135 0.05 8.68 -3.10
CA GLU A 135 -0.18 7.26 -3.40
C GLU A 135 -1.68 6.93 -3.38
N GLU A 136 -2.38 7.40 -2.34
CA GLU A 136 -3.80 7.12 -2.06
C GLU A 136 -4.75 7.63 -3.16
N ARG A 137 -4.22 8.42 -4.10
CA ARG A 137 -4.94 8.98 -5.26
C ARG A 137 -4.29 8.64 -6.59
N GLY A 138 -3.44 7.62 -6.62
CA GLY A 138 -2.87 7.00 -7.82
C GLY A 138 -1.42 7.41 -8.13
N GLY A 139 -0.74 8.09 -7.20
CA GLY A 139 0.69 8.33 -7.22
C GLY A 139 1.17 9.29 -8.31
N ARG A 140 0.28 10.06 -8.94
CA ARG A 140 0.63 10.92 -10.09
C ARG A 140 1.69 11.95 -9.70
N PHE A 141 1.52 12.58 -8.54
CA PHE A 141 2.44 13.62 -8.05
C PHE A 141 3.59 13.10 -7.17
N GLY A 142 3.57 11.82 -6.79
CA GLY A 142 4.68 11.16 -6.12
C GLY A 142 5.53 10.31 -7.06
N VAL A 143 5.46 8.99 -6.89
CA VAL A 143 6.26 8.02 -7.65
C VAL A 143 6.08 8.18 -9.16
N GLY A 144 4.86 8.46 -9.63
CA GLY A 144 4.58 8.65 -11.06
C GLY A 144 5.37 9.81 -11.66
N TYR A 145 5.41 10.96 -10.98
CA TYR A 145 6.20 12.12 -11.40
C TYR A 145 7.71 11.82 -11.32
N LEU A 146 8.17 11.24 -10.22
CA LEU A 146 9.58 10.89 -10.04
C LEU A 146 10.06 9.91 -11.11
N ALA A 147 9.27 8.89 -11.44
CA ALA A 147 9.63 7.91 -12.46
C ALA A 147 9.66 8.51 -13.87
N ALA A 148 8.79 9.48 -14.18
CA ALA A 148 8.74 10.13 -15.48
C ALA A 148 9.83 11.18 -15.68
N GLU A 149 10.01 12.07 -14.70
CA GLU A 149 10.84 13.28 -14.84
C GLU A 149 12.21 13.16 -14.17
N MET A 150 12.35 12.30 -13.16
CA MET A 150 13.57 12.14 -12.35
C MET A 150 13.89 10.66 -12.03
N PRO A 151 13.88 9.74 -13.02
CA PRO A 151 13.99 8.30 -12.76
C PRO A 151 15.31 7.92 -12.06
N GLU A 152 16.36 8.74 -12.19
CA GLU A 152 17.62 8.53 -11.50
C GLU A 152 17.49 8.56 -9.97
N LEU A 153 16.46 9.24 -9.43
CA LEU A 153 16.20 9.30 -8.00
C LEU A 153 15.67 7.98 -7.44
N LEU A 154 14.94 7.19 -8.25
CA LEU A 154 14.33 5.92 -7.85
C LEU A 154 15.09 4.68 -8.34
N LYS A 155 16.00 4.84 -9.32
CA LYS A 155 16.70 3.70 -9.94
C LYS A 155 17.54 2.91 -8.92
N ALA A 156 17.09 1.70 -8.62
CA ALA A 156 17.74 0.75 -7.70
C ALA A 156 17.76 -0.68 -8.27
N ASP A 157 18.59 -1.56 -7.69
CA ASP A 157 18.61 -3.00 -8.02
C ASP A 157 17.46 -3.75 -7.32
N TYR A 158 17.11 -3.30 -6.11
CA TYR A 158 16.07 -3.88 -5.27
C TYR A 158 15.22 -2.78 -4.65
N ALA A 159 13.94 -3.08 -4.37
CA ALA A 159 13.05 -2.20 -3.65
C ALA A 159 12.34 -2.97 -2.54
N VAL A 160 12.15 -2.31 -1.40
CA VAL A 160 11.27 -2.74 -0.31
C VAL A 160 10.23 -1.64 -0.15
N ASN A 161 8.97 -1.99 -0.37
CA ASN A 161 7.82 -1.11 -0.27
C ASN A 161 6.74 -1.72 0.63
N GLU A 162 5.57 -1.08 0.66
CA GLU A 162 4.41 -1.54 1.42
C GLU A 162 3.78 -2.82 0.88
N GLY A 163 2.88 -3.40 1.67
CA GLY A 163 2.11 -4.60 1.33
C GLY A 163 2.34 -5.75 2.32
N ALA A 164 1.96 -6.96 1.89
CA ALA A 164 2.12 -8.22 2.62
C ALA A 164 1.23 -8.46 3.85
N ASP A 165 0.18 -7.66 4.05
CA ASP A 165 -0.81 -7.81 5.13
C ASP A 165 -0.21 -7.91 6.55
N GLN A 166 -1.08 -8.01 7.56
CA GLN A 166 -0.62 -8.27 8.93
C GLN A 166 -0.14 -9.72 9.08
N PRO A 167 0.88 -9.97 9.93
CA PRO A 167 1.30 -11.33 10.20
C PRO A 167 0.18 -12.13 10.87
N ILE A 168 0.06 -13.40 10.51
CA ILE A 168 -0.95 -14.30 11.08
C ILE A 168 -0.29 -15.38 11.95
N THR A 169 -1.08 -15.99 12.82
CA THR A 169 -0.66 -17.17 13.57
C THR A 169 -1.27 -18.43 12.97
N VAL A 170 -0.43 -19.37 12.54
CA VAL A 170 -0.86 -20.68 12.03
C VAL A 170 -0.21 -21.76 12.88
N ASN A 171 -1.02 -22.60 13.54
CA ASN A 171 -0.53 -23.67 14.42
C ASN A 171 0.52 -23.21 15.45
N GLY A 172 0.29 -22.04 16.06
CA GLY A 172 1.18 -21.45 17.08
C GLY A 172 2.47 -20.83 16.52
N LYS A 173 2.63 -20.75 15.19
CA LYS A 173 3.76 -20.09 14.54
C LYS A 173 3.32 -18.75 13.94
N MET A 174 4.13 -17.72 14.15
CA MET A 174 3.94 -16.43 13.47
C MET A 174 4.40 -16.55 12.03
N VAL A 175 3.56 -16.10 11.10
CA VAL A 175 3.82 -16.13 9.65
C VAL A 175 3.81 -14.70 9.14
N TYR A 176 4.92 -14.31 8.52
CA TYR A 176 5.08 -13.03 7.82
C TYR A 176 5.05 -13.31 6.32
N PHE A 177 4.27 -12.53 5.58
CA PHE A 177 4.22 -12.66 4.13
C PHE A 177 5.26 -11.78 3.47
N LEU A 178 5.62 -12.14 2.24
CA LEU A 178 6.44 -11.34 1.36
C LEU A 178 5.68 -11.18 0.05
N GLN A 179 5.20 -9.97 -0.19
CA GLN A 179 4.53 -9.61 -1.43
C GLN A 179 5.59 -9.34 -2.50
N VAL A 180 5.42 -9.96 -3.66
CA VAL A 180 6.37 -9.90 -4.79
C VAL A 180 5.72 -9.39 -6.07
N GLY A 181 4.45 -9.01 -5.98
CA GLY A 181 3.65 -8.46 -7.07
C GLY A 181 2.30 -8.01 -6.57
N GLU A 182 1.66 -7.13 -7.33
CA GLU A 182 0.36 -6.56 -7.01
C GLU A 182 -0.55 -6.59 -8.23
N LYS A 183 -1.86 -6.53 -8.02
CA LYS A 183 -2.80 -6.40 -9.12
C LYS A 183 -2.79 -4.97 -9.65
N GLY A 184 -2.84 -4.84 -10.97
CA GLY A 184 -3.17 -3.55 -11.59
C GLY A 184 -4.63 -3.17 -11.34
N ALA A 185 -4.90 -1.88 -11.23
CA ALA A 185 -6.24 -1.32 -11.13
C ALA A 185 -6.78 -0.89 -12.50
N ALA A 186 -8.02 -1.26 -12.82
CA ALA A 186 -8.70 -0.88 -14.08
C ALA A 186 -10.03 -0.17 -13.80
N TRP A 187 -9.95 1.12 -13.48
CA TRP A 187 -11.14 1.91 -13.15
C TRP A 187 -11.84 2.41 -14.41
N CYS A 188 -13.12 2.07 -14.59
CA CYS A 188 -13.89 2.45 -15.78
C CYS A 188 -15.12 3.31 -15.43
N ARG A 189 -15.48 4.23 -16.35
CA ARG A 189 -16.71 5.01 -16.25
C ARG A 189 -17.71 4.57 -17.31
N LEU A 190 -18.72 3.81 -16.91
CA LEU A 190 -19.80 3.40 -17.80
C LEU A 190 -20.87 4.50 -17.91
N LYS A 191 -21.26 4.85 -19.14
CA LYS A 191 -22.35 5.81 -19.41
C LYS A 191 -23.36 5.19 -20.37
N THR A 192 -24.61 5.10 -19.96
CA THR A 192 -25.72 4.73 -20.85
C THR A 192 -26.46 5.97 -21.34
N ARG A 193 -26.90 5.93 -22.59
CA ARG A 193 -27.76 6.95 -23.20
C ARG A 193 -29.04 6.30 -23.70
N GLY A 194 -30.11 7.09 -23.71
CA GLY A 194 -31.43 6.67 -24.14
C GLY A 194 -32.23 7.86 -24.67
N ARG A 195 -33.50 7.64 -25.00
CA ARG A 195 -34.42 8.66 -25.52
C ARG A 195 -35.42 9.03 -24.42
N ALA A 196 -35.46 10.32 -24.06
CA ALA A 196 -36.44 10.84 -23.12
C ALA A 196 -37.88 10.70 -23.67
N GLY A 197 -38.86 10.54 -22.78
CA GLY A 197 -40.28 10.45 -23.15
C GLY A 197 -41.19 10.70 -21.95
N HIS A 198 -42.49 10.83 -22.20
CA HIS A 198 -43.49 11.09 -21.16
C HIS A 198 -43.84 9.80 -20.40
N GLY A 199 -43.97 9.88 -19.07
CA GLY A 199 -44.21 8.71 -18.21
C GLY A 199 -45.49 7.93 -18.52
N SER A 200 -46.51 8.60 -19.10
CA SER A 200 -47.75 7.94 -19.53
C SER A 200 -47.68 7.26 -20.90
N ILE A 201 -46.61 7.46 -21.68
CA ILE A 201 -46.40 6.84 -23.00
C ILE A 201 -44.99 6.20 -23.05
N PRO A 202 -44.70 5.23 -22.17
CA PRO A 202 -43.35 4.74 -21.94
C PRO A 202 -42.75 4.04 -23.17
N THR A 203 -43.58 3.52 -24.08
CA THR A 203 -43.15 2.81 -25.29
C THR A 203 -42.46 3.71 -26.32
N LEU A 204 -42.60 5.04 -26.22
CA LEU A 204 -41.86 6.00 -27.05
C LEU A 204 -40.49 6.37 -26.47
N ALA A 205 -40.24 6.07 -25.19
CA ALA A 205 -38.95 6.31 -24.55
C ALA A 205 -37.98 5.15 -24.75
N ASP A 206 -36.70 5.40 -24.50
CA ASP A 206 -35.67 4.37 -24.32
C ASP A 206 -34.91 4.71 -23.04
N ASN A 207 -35.16 3.94 -21.98
CA ASN A 207 -34.73 4.30 -20.64
C ASN A 207 -33.26 3.91 -20.40
N ALA A 208 -32.40 4.93 -20.31
CA ALA A 208 -30.97 4.76 -20.02
C ALA A 208 -30.71 4.03 -18.68
N VAL A 209 -31.60 4.16 -17.70
CA VAL A 209 -31.51 3.46 -16.40
C VAL A 209 -31.71 1.96 -16.58
N VAL A 210 -32.67 1.54 -17.40
CA VAL A 210 -32.91 0.11 -17.67
C VAL A 210 -31.71 -0.51 -18.39
N ARG A 211 -31.09 0.23 -19.33
CA ARG A 211 -29.84 -0.20 -19.97
C ARG A 211 -28.71 -0.34 -18.96
N MET A 212 -28.56 0.62 -18.04
CA MET A 212 -27.53 0.58 -17.00
C MET A 212 -27.76 -0.60 -16.05
N ALA A 213 -28.99 -0.84 -15.62
CA ALA A 213 -29.34 -1.95 -14.73
C ALA A 213 -28.94 -3.31 -15.31
N ARG A 214 -29.15 -3.51 -16.62
CA ARG A 214 -28.70 -4.74 -17.31
C ARG A 214 -27.18 -4.88 -17.35
N ALA A 215 -26.46 -3.78 -17.59
CA ALA A 215 -25.00 -3.80 -17.60
C ALA A 215 -24.45 -4.11 -16.19
N VAL A 216 -25.02 -3.51 -15.14
CA VAL A 216 -24.65 -3.78 -13.74
C VAL A 216 -24.94 -5.24 -13.37
N ASP A 217 -26.10 -5.79 -13.75
CA ASP A 217 -26.44 -7.20 -13.52
C ASP A 217 -25.47 -8.16 -14.23
N GLN A 218 -25.05 -7.85 -15.46
CA GLN A 218 -24.05 -8.63 -16.17
C GLN A 218 -22.67 -8.57 -15.49
N LEU A 219 -22.24 -7.40 -15.05
CA LEU A 219 -20.98 -7.23 -14.33
C LEU A 219 -21.01 -7.98 -12.98
N GLY A 220 -22.10 -7.88 -12.23
CA GLY A 220 -22.24 -8.55 -10.93
C GLY A 220 -22.33 -10.08 -11.01
N ARG A 221 -22.58 -10.64 -12.20
CA ARG A 221 -22.57 -12.09 -12.45
C ARG A 221 -21.26 -12.58 -13.08
N TYR A 222 -20.32 -11.68 -13.35
CA TYR A 222 -19.02 -12.07 -13.87
C TYR A 222 -18.26 -12.89 -12.82
N HIS A 223 -17.81 -14.07 -13.21
CA HIS A 223 -16.94 -14.91 -12.39
C HIS A 223 -15.56 -14.85 -13.01
N PRO A 224 -14.57 -14.24 -12.34
CA PRO A 224 -13.25 -14.13 -12.90
C PRO A 224 -12.58 -15.50 -12.98
N GLU A 225 -11.77 -15.67 -14.03
CA GLU A 225 -10.94 -16.86 -14.17
C GLU A 225 -9.96 -16.94 -13.00
N THR A 226 -9.74 -18.16 -12.51
CA THR A 226 -8.69 -18.41 -11.53
C THR A 226 -7.36 -18.62 -12.23
N ILE A 227 -6.37 -17.82 -11.87
CA ILE A 227 -5.01 -17.86 -12.37
C ILE A 227 -4.07 -18.12 -11.19
N LEU A 228 -3.24 -19.15 -11.33
CA LEU A 228 -2.22 -19.49 -10.36
C LEU A 228 -0.86 -19.18 -10.97
N ILE A 229 -0.21 -18.16 -10.43
CA ILE A 229 1.18 -17.83 -10.74
C ILE A 229 2.10 -18.60 -9.78
N PRO A 230 3.38 -18.84 -10.14
CA PRO A 230 4.30 -19.63 -9.32
C PRO A 230 4.40 -19.18 -7.86
N GLU A 231 4.32 -17.87 -7.62
CA GLU A 231 4.39 -17.24 -6.31
C GLU A 231 3.16 -17.57 -5.46
N VAL A 232 1.96 -17.55 -6.07
CA VAL A 232 0.70 -17.93 -5.41
C VAL A 232 0.66 -19.44 -5.17
N GLU A 233 1.12 -20.26 -6.10
CA GLU A 233 1.25 -21.71 -5.89
C GLU A 233 2.15 -22.02 -4.69
N LYS A 234 3.31 -21.35 -4.61
CA LYS A 234 4.23 -21.49 -3.48
C LYS A 234 3.59 -21.06 -2.15
N LEU A 235 2.81 -19.98 -2.16
CA LEU A 235 2.05 -19.54 -0.98
C LEU A 235 1.05 -20.62 -0.54
N MET A 236 0.28 -21.20 -1.48
CA MET A 236 -0.70 -22.25 -1.18
C MET A 236 -0.03 -23.51 -0.60
N HIS A 237 1.08 -23.95 -1.19
CA HIS A 237 1.87 -25.07 -0.65
C HIS A 237 2.38 -24.78 0.76
N SER A 238 2.93 -23.59 0.99
CA SER A 238 3.46 -23.20 2.30
C SER A 238 2.36 -23.15 3.37
N LEU A 239 1.18 -22.62 3.03
CA LEU A 239 0.04 -22.57 3.95
C LEU A 239 -0.54 -23.95 4.24
N ALA A 240 -0.68 -24.79 3.21
CA ALA A 240 -1.16 -26.16 3.39
C ALA A 240 -0.20 -26.97 4.28
N ASP A 241 1.11 -26.87 4.05
CA ASP A 241 2.13 -27.50 4.89
C ASP A 241 2.05 -27.02 6.34
N LEU A 242 1.90 -25.70 6.55
CA LEU A 242 1.74 -25.12 7.88
C LEU A 242 0.46 -25.59 8.58
N CYS A 243 -0.61 -25.82 7.83
CA CYS A 243 -1.89 -26.33 8.32
C CYS A 243 -1.94 -27.87 8.41
N ALA A 244 -0.88 -28.58 8.00
CA ALA A 244 -0.84 -30.03 7.85
C ALA A 244 -1.96 -30.59 6.93
N ILE A 245 -2.24 -29.87 5.84
CA ILE A 245 -3.18 -30.27 4.78
C ILE A 245 -2.40 -30.81 3.58
N GLU A 246 -2.80 -31.98 3.08
CA GLU A 246 -2.23 -32.55 1.87
C GLU A 246 -2.92 -31.96 0.63
N ILE A 247 -2.15 -31.30 -0.23
CA ILE A 247 -2.65 -30.81 -1.52
C ILE A 247 -2.71 -31.97 -2.50
N ARG A 248 -3.93 -32.40 -2.84
CA ARG A 248 -4.18 -33.43 -3.85
C ARG A 248 -4.22 -32.88 -5.27
N ASP A 249 -4.78 -31.70 -5.43
CA ASP A 249 -4.91 -31.00 -6.70
C ASP A 249 -4.95 -29.48 -6.45
N LEU A 250 -4.02 -28.76 -7.08
CA LEU A 250 -3.96 -27.30 -7.05
C LEU A 250 -4.45 -26.68 -8.36
N SER A 251 -5.22 -27.42 -9.19
CA SER A 251 -5.77 -26.87 -10.41
C SER A 251 -6.71 -25.68 -10.13
N PRO A 252 -6.85 -24.73 -11.08
CA PRO A 252 -7.72 -23.57 -10.91
C PRO A 252 -9.17 -23.89 -10.51
N GLY A 253 -9.70 -25.06 -10.88
CA GLY A 253 -11.05 -25.50 -10.50
C GLY A 253 -11.17 -26.05 -9.07
N MET A 254 -10.04 -26.32 -8.41
CA MET A 254 -9.98 -26.98 -7.10
C MET A 254 -9.46 -26.08 -5.99
N ILE A 255 -8.76 -24.99 -6.33
CA ILE A 255 -8.20 -24.04 -5.36
C ILE A 255 -9.23 -23.54 -4.34
N ASP A 256 -10.45 -23.27 -4.80
CA ASP A 256 -11.51 -22.75 -3.95
C ASP A 256 -11.93 -23.75 -2.86
N ARG A 257 -11.81 -25.06 -3.13
CA ARG A 257 -12.06 -26.12 -2.15
C ARG A 257 -10.89 -26.25 -1.17
N LEU A 258 -9.65 -26.17 -1.66
CA LEU A 258 -8.47 -26.18 -0.79
C LEU A 258 -8.53 -25.01 0.22
N LEU A 259 -8.89 -23.82 -0.26
CA LEU A 259 -9.05 -22.64 0.58
C LEU A 259 -10.14 -22.80 1.64
N ASP A 260 -11.25 -23.48 1.33
CA ASP A 260 -12.31 -23.79 2.30
C ASP A 260 -11.88 -24.82 3.36
N GLU A 261 -10.86 -25.63 3.09
CA GLU A 261 -10.32 -26.63 4.03
C GLU A 261 -9.30 -26.02 5.01
N LEU A 262 -8.71 -24.87 4.68
CA LEU A 262 -7.72 -24.21 5.53
C LEU A 262 -8.38 -23.71 6.84
N PRO A 263 -7.84 -24.06 8.03
CA PRO A 263 -8.37 -23.64 9.31
C PRO A 263 -7.95 -22.20 9.67
N LEU A 264 -8.17 -21.26 8.75
CA LEU A 264 -7.80 -19.86 8.88
C LEU A 264 -9.06 -18.99 8.98
N GLU A 265 -8.87 -17.74 9.40
CA GLU A 265 -9.99 -16.79 9.50
C GLU A 265 -10.61 -16.54 8.12
N LYS A 266 -11.94 -16.44 8.10
CA LYS A 266 -12.71 -16.27 6.85
C LYS A 266 -12.24 -15.05 6.06
N ALA A 267 -11.98 -13.92 6.71
CA ALA A 267 -11.50 -12.71 6.05
C ALA A 267 -10.18 -12.96 5.30
N PHE A 268 -9.26 -13.72 5.91
CA PHE A 268 -8.00 -14.08 5.29
C PHE A 268 -8.18 -15.07 4.13
N ILE A 269 -9.09 -16.04 4.26
CA ILE A 269 -9.44 -16.94 3.16
C ILE A 269 -9.95 -16.15 1.93
N GLU A 270 -10.80 -15.16 2.14
CA GLU A 270 -11.27 -14.30 1.03
C GLU A 270 -10.14 -13.46 0.43
N ALA A 271 -9.19 -12.99 1.24
CA ALA A 271 -7.98 -12.32 0.75
C ALA A 271 -7.15 -13.25 -0.17
N LEU A 272 -6.94 -14.51 0.24
CA LEU A 272 -6.26 -15.52 -0.59
C LEU A 272 -7.03 -15.84 -1.88
N ARG A 273 -8.36 -15.95 -1.83
CA ARG A 273 -9.19 -16.11 -3.04
C ARG A 273 -8.96 -14.95 -3.99
N SER A 274 -8.88 -13.73 -3.47
CA SER A 274 -8.61 -12.55 -4.28
C SER A 274 -7.26 -12.71 -5.00
N MET A 275 -6.21 -13.21 -4.36
CA MET A 275 -4.88 -13.35 -4.99
C MET A 275 -4.87 -14.28 -6.22
N THR A 276 -5.86 -15.16 -6.35
CA THR A 276 -5.92 -16.13 -7.46
C THR A 276 -6.75 -15.63 -8.64
N ARG A 277 -7.28 -14.41 -8.63
CA ARG A 277 -8.18 -13.92 -9.70
C ARG A 277 -8.19 -12.40 -9.83
N MET A 278 -8.45 -11.89 -11.04
CA MET A 278 -8.65 -10.46 -11.27
C MET A 278 -10.11 -10.10 -11.02
N THR A 279 -10.38 -9.49 -9.87
CA THR A 279 -11.72 -9.05 -9.41
C THR A 279 -12.00 -7.62 -9.78
#